data_AF-A0A2W6BVK0-F1
#
_entry.id   AF-A0A2W6BVK0-F1
#
_cell.length_a   1.000
_cell.length_b   1.000
_cell.length_c   1.000
_cell.angle_alpha   90.00
_cell.angle_beta   90.00
_cell.angle_gamma   90.00
#
_symmetry.space_group_name_H-M   'P 1'
#
loop_
_entity.id
_entity.type
_entity.pdbx_description
1 polymer ?
#
loop_
_entity_poly.entity_id
_entity_poly.type
_entity_poly.pdbx_seq_one_letter_code
_entity_poly.pdbx_strand_id
1 'polypeptide(L)' 'MVKVVVQRVLSASVAVDGATIAHIGKGLALLVAIHRDDGEQAVDRGVEKVASMRIFEDAGGKMNLSARDVGGEMLVVSQF' A
#
# COMPACT_ATOMS: atom_id res chain seq x y z
N MET A 1 15.63 -8.36 1.94
CA MET A 1 15.19 -7.03 2.41
C MET A 1 13.89 -6.71 1.73
N VAL A 2 12.79 -6.71 2.49
CA VAL A 2 11.45 -6.36 1.97
C VAL A 2 11.49 -4.96 1.38
N LYS A 3 11.04 -4.84 0.12
CA LYS A 3 10.88 -3.55 -0.55
C LYS A 3 9.41 -3.37 -0.93
N VAL A 4 8.92 -2.16 -0.75
CA VAL A 4 7.56 -1.78 -1.14
C VAL A 4 7.61 -0.46 -1.90
N VAL A 5 7.08 -0.46 -3.12
CA VAL A 5 6.74 0.80 -3.81
C VAL A 5 5.33 1.18 -3.41
N VAL A 6 5.20 2.33 -2.75
CA VAL A 6 3.93 2.83 -2.23
C VAL A 6 3.38 3.91 -3.15
N GLN A 7 2.15 3.76 -3.60
CA GLN A 7 1.45 4.75 -4.43
C GLN A 7 0.16 5.17 -3.72
N ARG A 8 0.04 6.48 -3.43
CA ARG A 8 -1.24 7.07 -2.99
C ARG A 8 -2.16 7.15 -4.20
N VAL A 9 -3.33 6.53 -4.11
CA VAL A 9 -4.27 6.44 -5.23
C VAL A 9 -5.65 6.98 -4.86
N LEU A 10 -6.34 7.53 -5.87
CA LEU A 10 -7.78 7.79 -5.79
C LEU A 10 -8.59 6.51 -6.01
N SER A 11 -8.06 5.60 -6.83
CA SER A 11 -8.55 4.23 -7.04
C SER A 11 -7.43 3.38 -7.67
N ALA A 12 -7.51 2.06 -7.53
CA ALA A 12 -6.62 1.12 -8.21
C ALA A 12 -7.33 -0.22 -8.44
N SER A 13 -6.88 -0.99 -9.43
CA SER A 13 -7.43 -2.33 -9.71
C SER A 13 -6.38 -3.27 -10.30
N VAL A 14 -6.66 -4.57 -10.20
CA VAL A 14 -5.92 -5.64 -10.88
C VAL A 14 -6.89 -6.37 -11.80
N ALA A 15 -6.45 -6.63 -13.03
CA ALA A 15 -7.18 -7.46 -13.98
C ALA A 15 -6.31 -8.63 -14.46
N VAL A 16 -6.94 -9.78 -14.67
CA VAL A 16 -6.34 -10.98 -15.27
C VAL A 16 -7.24 -11.38 -16.45
N ASP A 17 -6.64 -11.56 -17.63
CA ASP A 17 -7.38 -11.86 -18.86
C ASP A 17 -8.54 -10.88 -19.15
N GLY A 18 -8.35 -9.60 -18.79
CA GLY A 18 -9.33 -8.54 -18.98
C GLY A 18 -10.45 -8.48 -17.92
N ALA A 19 -10.51 -9.42 -16.97
CA ALA A 19 -11.47 -9.40 -15.87
C ALA A 19 -10.85 -8.80 -14.61
N THR A 20 -11.51 -7.79 -14.03
CA THR A 20 -11.09 -7.19 -12.75
C THR A 20 -11.31 -8.19 -11.61
N ILE A 21 -10.23 -8.57 -10.93
CA ILE A 21 -10.26 -9.50 -9.79
C ILE A 21 -10.17 -8.79 -8.44
N ALA A 22 -9.68 -7.56 -8.43
CA ALA A 22 -9.56 -6.74 -7.23
C ALA A 22 -9.63 -5.25 -7.61
N HIS A 23 -10.28 -4.47 -6.77
CA HIS A 23 -10.41 -3.02 -6.93
C HIS A 23 -10.47 -2.36 -5.54
N ILE A 24 -9.87 -1.18 -5.43
CA ILE A 24 -9.98 -0.30 -4.26
C ILE A 24 -10.32 1.12 -4.72
N GLY A 25 -11.02 1.86 -3.86
CA GLY A 25 -11.15 3.31 -3.96
C GLY A 25 -9.93 4.05 -3.41
N LYS A 26 -10.18 5.12 -2.66
CA LYS A 26 -9.12 5.94 -2.05
C LYS A 26 -8.26 5.08 -1.14
N GLY A 27 -6.95 5.06 -1.36
CA GLY A 27 -6.09 4.15 -0.62
C GLY A 27 -4.65 4.11 -1.11
N LEU A 28 -4.02 2.96 -0.92
CA LEU A 28 -2.66 2.68 -1.35
C LEU A 28 -2.62 1.48 -2.30
N ALA A 29 -1.97 1.67 -3.45
CA ALA A 29 -1.50 0.56 -4.27
C ALA A 29 -0.04 0.24 -3.88
N LEU A 30 0.22 -1.01 -3.51
CA LEU A 30 1.48 -1.48 -2.97
C LEU A 30 2.08 -2.53 -3.91
N LEU A 31 3.26 -2.25 -4.47
CA LEU A 31 4.04 -3.25 -5.19
C LEU A 31 5.09 -3.81 -4.23
N VAL A 32 4.95 -5.08 -3.86
CA VAL A 32 5.73 -5.71 -2.78
C VAL A 32 6.71 -6.72 -3.35
N ALA A 33 7.98 -6.54 -3.00
CA ALA A 33 9.06 -7.46 -3.31
C ALA A 33 9.61 -8.07 -2.00
N ILE A 34 9.65 -9.39 -1.93
CA ILE A 34 10.20 -10.16 -0.81
C ILE A 34 11.44 -10.92 -1.32
N HIS A 35 12.55 -10.81 -0.60
CA HIS A 35 13.77 -11.57 -0.87
C HIS A 35 13.76 -12.90 -0.12
N ARG A 36 14.51 -13.90 -0.61
CA ARG A 36 14.63 -15.23 0.02
C ARG A 36 15.10 -15.21 1.48
N ASP A 37 15.78 -14.15 1.89
CA ASP A 37 16.35 -13.99 3.24
C ASP A 37 15.45 -13.13 4.15
N ASP A 38 14.28 -12.69 3.67
CA ASP A 38 13.32 -11.96 4.50
C ASP A 38 12.51 -12.95 5.35
N GLY A 39 12.62 -12.79 6.67
CA GLY A 39 11.76 -13.44 7.65
C GLY A 39 10.59 -12.56 8.08
N GLU A 40 9.70 -13.11 8.90
CA GLU A 40 8.49 -12.44 9.40
C GLU A 40 8.78 -11.05 9.99
N GLN A 41 9.84 -10.92 10.81
CA GLN A 41 10.19 -9.63 11.41
C GLN A 41 10.51 -8.53 10.36
N ALA A 42 11.07 -8.89 9.21
CA ALA A 42 11.32 -7.94 8.13
C ALA A 42 10.01 -7.49 7.46
N VAL A 43 9.06 -8.43 7.32
CA VAL A 43 7.71 -8.16 6.80
C VAL A 43 6.93 -7.27 7.75
N ASP A 44 6.92 -7.58 9.05
CA ASP A 44 6.21 -6.80 10.08
C ASP A 44 6.68 -5.34 10.10
N ARG A 45 7.99 -5.12 10.01
CA ARG A 45 8.57 -3.77 9.90
C ARG A 45 8.11 -3.05 8.64
N GLY A 46 8.03 -3.75 7.51
CA GLY A 46 7.53 -3.21 6.25
C GLY A 46 6.06 -2.81 6.35
N VAL A 47 5.22 -3.70 6.90
CA VAL A 47 3.79 -3.47 7.11
C VAL A 47 3.56 -2.27 8.01
N GLU A 48 4.22 -2.20 9.16
CA GLU A 48 4.00 -1.09 10.09
C GLU A 48 4.47 0.24 9.51
N LYS A 49 5.57 0.24 8.75
CA LYS A 49 6.06 1.43 8.05
C LYS A 49 5.07 1.93 6.98
N VAL A 50 4.44 1.03 6.23
CA VAL A 50 3.44 1.41 5.22
C VAL A 50 2.16 1.89 5.89
N ALA A 51 1.67 1.17 6.90
CA ALA A 51 0.38 1.47 7.51
C ALA A 51 0.39 2.76 8.37
N SER A 52 1.55 3.16 8.90
CA SER A 52 1.75 4.42 9.62
C SER A 52 2.20 5.60 8.73
N MET A 53 2.42 5.38 7.44
CA MET A 53 2.97 6.39 6.53
C MET A 53 2.00 7.57 6.34
N ARG A 54 2.42 8.78 6.73
CA ARG A 54 1.61 10.00 6.68
C ARG A 54 1.69 10.66 5.30
N ILE A 55 0.95 10.13 4.33
CA ILE A 55 0.96 10.60 2.93
C ILE A 55 -0.42 11.05 2.43
N PHE A 56 -1.42 11.13 3.31
CA PHE A 56 -2.72 11.70 3.00
C PHE A 56 -2.88 13.09 3.63
N GLU A 57 -3.66 13.93 2.95
CA GLU A 57 -3.92 15.30 3.38
C GLU A 57 -4.88 15.34 4.57
N ASP A 58 -4.59 16.21 5.54
CA ASP A 58 -5.51 16.64 6.58
C ASP A 58 -6.44 17.76 6.09
N ALA A 59 -7.29 18.29 6.99
CA ALA A 59 -8.20 19.40 6.69
C ALA A 59 -7.50 20.69 6.26
N GLY A 60 -6.20 20.85 6.55
CA GLY A 60 -5.36 21.97 6.13
C GLY A 60 -4.58 21.70 4.85
N GLY A 61 -4.82 20.59 4.15
CA GLY A 61 -4.11 20.20 2.92
C GLY A 61 -2.67 19.74 3.15
N LYS A 62 -2.29 19.42 4.40
CA LYS A 62 -0.94 18.95 4.73
C LYS A 62 -0.89 17.43 4.82
N MET A 63 0.21 16.83 4.37
CA MET A 63 0.43 15.37 4.41
C MET A 63 0.69 14.89 5.84
N ASN A 64 -0.39 14.68 6.60
CA ASN A 64 -0.35 14.38 8.03
C ASN A 64 -1.17 13.15 8.41
N LEU A 65 -1.91 12.55 7.48
CA LEU A 65 -2.78 11.41 7.76
C LEU A 65 -2.21 10.14 7.10
N SER A 66 -2.32 9.04 7.81
CA SER A 66 -2.03 7.70 7.29
C SER A 66 -3.22 7.10 6.55
N ALA A 67 -3.02 5.95 5.91
CA ALA A 67 -4.12 5.19 5.32
C ALA A 67 -5.17 4.82 6.38
N ARG A 68 -4.72 4.47 7.61
CA ARG A 68 -5.63 4.15 8.73
C ARG A 68 -6.50 5.36 9.09
N ASP A 69 -5.90 6.55 9.17
CA ASP A 69 -6.61 7.78 9.57
C ASP A 69 -7.69 8.21 8.57
N VAL A 70 -7.49 7.92 7.27
CA VAL A 70 -8.45 8.27 6.21
C VAL A 70 -9.40 7.14 5.83
N GLY A 71 -9.36 6.00 6.53
CA GLY A 71 -10.11 4.79 6.16
C GLY A 71 -9.73 4.27 4.77
N GLY A 72 -8.47 4.48 4.36
CA GLY A 72 -7.96 4.14 3.05
C GLY A 72 -7.80 2.63 2.87
N GLU A 73 -8.19 2.16 1.70
CA GLU A 73 -8.06 0.75 1.32
C GLU A 73 -6.63 0.43 0.86
N MET A 74 -6.28 -0.85 0.79
CA MET A 74 -4.96 -1.30 0.32
C MET A 74 -5.09 -2.38 -0.73
N LEU A 75 -4.40 -2.19 -1.86
CA LEU A 75 -4.27 -3.17 -2.92
C LEU A 75 -2.82 -3.63 -3.00
N VAL A 76 -2.58 -4.88 -2.64
CA VAL A 76 -1.23 -5.45 -2.54
C VAL A 76 -0.97 -6.35 -3.73
N VAL A 77 0.07 -6.03 -4.50
CA VAL A 77 0.46 -6.78 -5.70
C VAL A 77 1.90 -7.26 -5.54
N SER A 78 2.09 -8.56 -5.75
CA SER A 78 3.44 -9.16 -5.79
C SER A 78 4.21 -8.60 -6.98
N GLN A 79 5.43 -8.09 -6.74
CA GLN A 79 6.32 -7.54 -7.76
C GLN A 79 7.73 -8.07 -7.52
N PHE A 80 8.17 -8.98 -8.37
CA PHE A 80 9.48 -9.65 -8.30
C PHE A 80 10.19 -9.60 -9.66
#